data_AF-A0A9Q1A675-F1
#
_entry.id   AF-A0A9Q1A675-F1
#
_cell.length_a   1.000
_cell.length_b   1.000
_cell.length_c   1.000
_cell.angle_alpha   90.00
_cell.angle_beta   90.00
_cell.angle_gamma   90.00
#
_symmetry.space_group_name_H-M   'P 1'
#
loop_
_entity.id
_entity.type
_entity.pdbx_description
1 polymer ?
#
loop_
_entity_poly.entity_id
_entity_poly.type
_entity_poly.pdbx_seq_one_letter_code
_entity_poly.pdbx_strand_id
1 'polypeptide(L)'
;MQLNHIFRTRDLVTKNDSKLGKHWENAKDDLLSGDEFLDQGFTRPKVLILLPFRSIANRAVNRLIQLTPGAYKVNVEHMSRFSDEFGNHDDEDNVNTNELTGSVKNSNSQKSSKPPDHQALFDGNVDDKFMIGIKFTRKSIKLFSDFYSSDLIVASPLALLK
;
A
#
# COMPACT_ATOMS: atom_id res chain seq x y z
N MET A 1 5.22 -9.19 -8.82
CA MET A 1 4.71 -10.47 -8.26
C MET A 1 3.72 -10.28 -7.10
N GLN A 2 4.03 -9.46 -6.08
CA GLN A 2 3.22 -9.37 -4.84
C GLN A 2 1.78 -8.85 -5.05
N LEU A 3 1.57 -7.85 -5.90
CA LEU A 3 0.24 -7.30 -6.19
C LEU A 3 -0.69 -8.33 -6.86
N ASN A 4 -0.15 -9.12 -7.80
CA ASN A 4 -0.87 -10.18 -8.50
C ASN A 4 -1.30 -11.30 -7.54
N HIS A 5 -0.45 -11.63 -6.56
CA HIS A 5 -0.81 -12.60 -5.51
C HIS A 5 -2.03 -12.12 -4.72
N ILE A 6 -2.07 -10.85 -4.32
CA ILE A 6 -3.21 -10.26 -3.60
C ILE A 6 -4.50 -10.36 -4.43
N PHE A 7 -4.47 -9.94 -5.70
CA PHE A 7 -5.67 -9.94 -6.54
C PHE A 7 -6.18 -11.34 -6.87
N ARG A 8 -5.29 -12.28 -7.20
CA ARG A 8 -5.68 -13.66 -7.49
C ARG A 8 -6.35 -14.33 -6.30
N THR A 9 -5.75 -14.21 -5.12
CA THR A 9 -6.31 -14.79 -3.89
C THR A 9 -7.67 -14.18 -3.59
N ARG A 10 -7.82 -12.86 -3.75
CA ARG A 10 -9.11 -12.19 -3.56
C ARG A 10 -10.17 -12.69 -4.55
N ASP A 11 -9.83 -12.77 -5.83
CA ASP A 11 -10.77 -13.20 -6.87
C ASP A 11 -11.19 -14.66 -6.66
N LEU A 12 -10.26 -15.52 -6.21
CA LEU A 12 -10.53 -16.91 -5.85
C LEU A 12 -11.49 -17.01 -4.67
N VAL A 13 -11.18 -16.34 -3.54
CA VAL A 13 -12.05 -16.32 -2.35
C VAL A 13 -13.44 -15.77 -2.70
N THR A 14 -13.52 -14.67 -3.44
CA THR A 14 -14.81 -14.08 -3.82
C THR A 14 -15.64 -15.02 -4.71
N LYS A 15 -14.97 -15.75 -5.61
CA LYS A 15 -15.62 -16.73 -6.49
C LYS A 15 -16.13 -17.93 -5.70
N ASN A 16 -15.36 -18.39 -4.73
CA ASN A 16 -15.71 -19.49 -3.84
C ASN A 16 -16.85 -19.13 -2.88
N ASP A 17 -16.80 -17.95 -2.24
CA ASP A 17 -17.89 -17.40 -1.43
C ASP A 17 -19.19 -17.32 -2.23
N SER A 18 -19.13 -16.88 -3.49
CA SER A 18 -20.30 -16.79 -4.37
C SER A 18 -20.87 -18.16 -4.75
N LYS A 19 -20.03 -19.21 -4.83
CA LYS A 19 -20.48 -20.58 -5.07
C LYS A 19 -21.13 -21.17 -3.82
N LEU A 20 -20.49 -21.00 -2.66
CA LEU A 20 -21.02 -21.43 -1.37
C LEU A 20 -22.37 -20.77 -1.11
N GLY A 21 -22.46 -19.47 -1.40
CA GLY A 21 -23.65 -18.61 -1.38
C GLY A 21 -24.81 -19.05 -2.29
N LYS A 22 -24.60 -19.93 -3.26
CA LYS A 22 -25.68 -20.50 -4.09
C LYS A 22 -25.99 -21.95 -3.73
N HIS A 23 -25.02 -22.64 -3.15
CA HIS A 23 -25.14 -24.05 -2.78
C HIS A 23 -25.93 -24.22 -1.48
N TRP A 24 -25.81 -23.28 -0.52
CA TRP A 24 -26.62 -23.28 0.71
C TRP A 24 -28.12 -23.11 0.42
N GLU A 25 -28.48 -22.40 -0.65
CA GLU A 25 -29.88 -22.21 -1.05
C GLU A 25 -30.48 -23.45 -1.75
N ASN A 26 -29.67 -24.34 -2.33
CA ASN A 26 -30.15 -25.34 -3.30
C ASN A 26 -30.24 -26.80 -2.83
N ALA A 27 -29.41 -27.33 -1.90
CA ALA A 27 -29.67 -28.62 -1.23
C ALA A 27 -28.56 -29.08 -0.27
N LYS A 28 -29.02 -29.57 0.89
CA LYS A 28 -28.61 -30.77 1.67
C LYS A 28 -27.13 -31.19 1.63
N ASP A 29 -26.44 -30.87 2.73
CA ASP A 29 -25.64 -31.75 3.62
C ASP A 29 -24.51 -32.66 3.07
N ASP A 30 -24.31 -32.81 1.76
CA ASP A 30 -23.35 -33.79 1.20
C ASP A 30 -22.02 -33.17 0.70
N LEU A 31 -21.80 -31.87 0.99
CA LEU A 31 -20.61 -31.12 0.55
C LEU A 31 -19.86 -30.44 1.72
N LEU A 32 -19.89 -31.03 2.91
CA LEU A 32 -18.98 -30.64 4.01
C LEU A 32 -17.67 -31.44 3.99
N SER A 33 -17.51 -32.35 3.02
CA SER A 33 -16.39 -33.29 2.92
C SER A 33 -15.28 -32.85 1.95
N GLY A 34 -15.41 -31.69 1.29
CA GLY A 34 -14.46 -31.21 0.30
C GLY A 34 -13.56 -30.10 0.85
N ASP A 35 -12.25 -30.35 0.88
CA ASP A 35 -11.15 -29.40 1.13
C ASP A 35 -11.14 -28.17 0.16
N GLU A 36 -12.16 -28.04 -0.69
CA GLU A 36 -12.24 -27.15 -1.85
C GLU A 36 -12.50 -25.67 -1.49
N PHE A 37 -12.91 -25.38 -0.24
CA PHE A 37 -13.24 -24.03 0.24
C PHE A 37 -12.41 -23.57 1.46
N LEU A 38 -11.26 -24.21 1.73
CA LEU A 38 -10.33 -23.78 2.79
C LEU A 38 -9.33 -22.73 2.28
N ASP A 39 -9.83 -21.70 1.60
CA ASP A 39 -9.04 -20.62 1.00
C ASP A 39 -8.93 -19.36 1.89
N GLN A 40 -9.71 -19.30 2.97
CA GLN A 40 -9.66 -18.23 3.96
C GLN A 40 -8.75 -18.59 5.14
N GLY A 41 -7.76 -17.73 5.40
CA GLY A 41 -6.94 -17.81 6.61
C GLY A 41 -7.55 -16.99 7.75
N PHE A 42 -7.03 -17.17 8.96
CA PHE A 42 -7.49 -16.45 10.17
C PHE A 42 -7.47 -14.92 10.02
N THR A 43 -6.55 -14.39 9.20
CA THR A 43 -6.45 -12.97 8.90
C THR A 43 -6.35 -12.71 7.40
N ARG A 44 -6.77 -11.51 6.99
CA ARG A 44 -6.79 -11.07 5.59
C ARG A 44 -5.42 -10.69 5.02
N PRO A 45 -4.47 -10.10 5.79
CA PRO A 45 -3.16 -9.73 5.25
C PRO A 45 -2.42 -10.91 4.65
N LYS A 46 -1.94 -10.74 3.42
CA LYS A 46 -1.15 -11.76 2.71
C LYS A 46 0.29 -11.33 2.46
N VAL A 47 0.58 -10.03 2.54
CA VAL A 47 1.89 -9.47 2.22
C VAL A 47 2.28 -8.45 3.28
N LEU A 48 3.52 -8.54 3.75
CA LEU A 48 4.18 -7.54 4.59
C LEU A 48 5.39 -7.00 3.82
N ILE A 49 5.49 -5.67 3.69
CA ILE A 49 6.65 -4.99 3.12
C ILE A 49 7.30 -4.17 4.24
N LEU A 50 8.56 -4.48 4.52
CA LEU A 50 9.37 -3.76 5.49
C LEU A 50 10.24 -2.72 4.82
N LEU A 51 10.13 -1.47 5.25
CA LEU A 51 10.89 -0.36 4.71
C LEU A 51 11.54 0.43 5.86
N PRO A 52 12.76 0.95 5.66
CA PRO A 52 13.48 1.59 6.75
C PRO A 52 12.92 2.97 7.12
N PHE A 53 12.49 3.77 6.13
CA PHE A 53 12.10 5.17 6.33
C PHE A 53 10.78 5.51 5.64
N ARG A 54 10.08 6.54 6.16
CA ARG A 54 8.83 7.05 5.59
C ARG A 54 8.99 7.56 4.16
N SER A 55 10.09 8.19 3.80
CA SER A 55 10.34 8.66 2.42
C SER A 55 10.37 7.51 1.41
N ILE A 56 10.99 6.40 1.79
CA ILE A 56 11.03 5.18 0.96
C ILE A 56 9.65 4.53 0.93
N ALA A 57 8.92 4.51 2.05
CA ALA A 57 7.53 4.05 2.10
C ALA A 57 6.61 4.88 1.19
N ASN A 58 6.77 6.20 1.18
CA ASN A 58 6.06 7.11 0.30
C ASN A 58 6.25 6.73 -1.18
N ARG A 59 7.51 6.59 -1.60
CA ARG A 59 7.88 6.19 -2.95
C ARG A 59 7.32 4.82 -3.31
N ALA A 60 7.44 3.85 -2.41
CA ALA A 60 6.96 2.49 -2.63
C ALA A 60 5.43 2.42 -2.77
N VAL A 61 4.68 3.07 -1.89
CA VAL A 61 3.21 3.10 -1.92
C VAL A 61 2.70 3.84 -3.16
N ASN A 62 3.29 4.99 -3.49
CA ASN A 62 2.97 5.71 -4.73
C ASN A 62 3.22 4.83 -5.96
N ARG A 63 4.32 4.08 -5.98
CA ARG A 63 4.60 3.14 -7.07
C ARG A 63 3.62 1.98 -7.12
N LEU A 64 3.21 1.43 -5.98
CA LEU A 64 2.18 0.39 -5.90
C LEU A 64 0.84 0.89 -6.46
N ILE A 65 0.43 2.11 -6.12
CA ILE A 65 -0.79 2.75 -6.65
C ILE A 65 -0.68 2.94 -8.17
N GLN A 66 0.49 3.37 -8.68
CA GLN A 66 0.72 3.51 -10.12
C GLN A 66 0.65 2.18 -10.87
N LEU A 67 1.20 1.11 -10.29
CA LEU A 67 1.23 -0.23 -10.89
C LEU A 67 -0.08 -1.00 -10.72
N THR A 68 -1.01 -0.49 -9.91
CA THR A 68 -2.32 -1.12 -9.74
C THR A 68 -3.13 -1.01 -11.03
N PRO A 69 -3.66 -2.13 -11.57
CA PRO A 69 -4.47 -2.10 -12.79
C PRO A 69 -5.65 -1.13 -12.65
N GLY A 70 -5.97 -0.40 -13.71
CA GLY A 70 -7.01 0.64 -13.72
C GLY A 70 -8.38 0.15 -13.22
N ALA A 71 -8.68 -1.15 -13.37
CA ALA A 71 -9.88 -1.79 -12.83
C ALA A 71 -10.06 -1.59 -11.31
N TYR A 72 -8.96 -1.52 -10.55
CA TYR A 72 -8.95 -1.39 -9.08
C TYR A 72 -8.53 0.01 -8.60
N LYS A 73 -8.22 0.93 -9.53
CA LYS A 73 -7.62 2.26 -9.25
C LYS A 73 -8.60 3.42 -9.49
N VAL A 74 -9.88 3.24 -9.22
CA VAL A 74 -10.89 4.28 -9.47
C VAL A 74 -10.84 5.37 -8.40
N ASN A 75 -10.53 5.01 -7.15
CA ASN A 75 -10.39 5.97 -6.05
C ASN A 75 -9.27 5.55 -5.07
N VAL A 76 -8.56 6.51 -4.49
CA VAL A 76 -7.60 6.26 -3.40
C VAL A 76 -8.08 7.01 -2.16
N GLU A 77 -8.54 6.26 -1.17
CA GLU A 77 -9.05 6.82 0.09
C GLU A 77 -7.90 7.12 1.04
N HIS A 78 -8.02 8.22 1.80
CA HIS A 78 -7.03 8.71 2.76
C HIS A 78 -5.67 9.10 2.16
N MET A 79 -5.63 9.43 0.86
CA MET A 79 -4.42 9.89 0.19
C MET A 79 -3.88 11.21 0.76
N SER A 80 -4.75 12.17 1.11
CA SER A 80 -4.32 13.44 1.73
C SER A 80 -3.55 13.19 3.03
N ARG A 81 -4.14 12.45 3.97
CA ARG A 81 -3.46 12.04 5.21
C ARG A 81 -2.13 11.32 4.94
N PHE A 82 -2.08 10.49 3.90
CA PHE A 82 -0.85 9.79 3.53
C PHE A 82 0.23 10.77 3.07
N SER A 83 -0.12 11.72 2.19
CA SER A 83 0.79 12.77 1.76
C SER A 83 1.26 13.64 2.92
N ASP A 84 0.39 13.95 3.88
CA ASP A 84 0.76 14.77 5.03
C ASP A 84 1.74 14.03 5.98
N GLU A 85 1.55 12.73 6.18
CA GLU A 85 2.33 11.93 7.14
C GLU A 85 3.63 11.34 6.53
N PHE A 86 3.65 11.10 5.21
CA PHE A 86 4.76 10.45 4.48
C PHE A 86 5.41 11.35 3.43
N GLY A 87 4.78 12.49 3.11
CA GLY A 87 5.35 13.50 2.23
C GLY A 87 6.58 14.16 2.84
N ASN A 88 7.32 14.84 1.98
CA ASN A 88 8.38 15.71 2.43
C ASN A 88 7.75 17.05 2.78
N HIS A 89 7.98 17.55 4.00
CA HIS A 89 7.54 18.89 4.40
C HIS A 89 8.20 20.01 3.57
N ASP A 90 9.21 19.67 2.75
CA ASP A 90 9.95 20.63 1.92
C ASP A 90 9.30 20.88 0.54
N ASP A 91 8.26 20.12 0.16
CA ASP A 91 7.66 20.17 -1.19
C ASP A 91 6.36 21.02 -1.26
N GLU A 92 5.82 21.53 -0.14
CA GLU A 92 4.60 22.36 -0.16
C GLU A 92 4.82 23.77 -0.73
N ASP A 93 6.06 24.23 -0.85
CA ASP A 93 6.39 25.51 -1.48
C ASP A 93 6.64 25.41 -3.01
N ASN A 94 6.41 24.25 -3.65
CA ASN A 94 6.70 24.06 -5.08
C ASN A 94 5.57 23.42 -5.90
N VAL A 95 4.31 23.60 -5.48
CA VAL A 95 3.15 23.28 -6.33
C VAL A 95 2.38 24.54 -6.69
N ASN A 96 3.02 25.43 -7.46
CA ASN A 96 2.31 26.21 -8.46
C ASN A 96 3.23 26.49 -9.64
N THR A 97 2.69 26.22 -10.84
CA THR A 97 3.21 26.63 -12.15
C THR A 97 4.23 25.67 -12.78
N ASN A 98 3.65 24.70 -13.48
CA ASN A 98 4.19 24.18 -14.73
C ASN A 98 4.42 25.33 -15.72
N GLU A 99 5.62 25.92 -15.83
CA GLU A 99 6.13 26.56 -17.06
C GLU A 99 7.66 26.64 -17.06
N LEU A 100 8.23 26.37 -18.23
CA LEU A 100 9.62 26.53 -18.62
C LEU A 100 10.17 27.90 -18.16
N THR A 101 11.24 27.93 -17.37
CA THR A 101 12.37 28.88 -17.47
C THR A 101 13.37 28.62 -16.34
N GLY A 102 14.66 28.79 -16.64
CA GLY A 102 15.74 28.50 -15.71
C GLY A 102 15.84 29.47 -14.53
N SER A 103 16.44 28.96 -13.45
CA SER A 103 16.71 29.62 -12.16
C SER A 103 15.45 29.75 -11.29
N VAL A 104 15.40 29.21 -10.08
CA VAL A 104 16.25 29.58 -8.93
C VAL A 104 16.49 28.36 -8.03
N LYS A 105 17.78 28.07 -7.80
CA LYS A 105 18.26 27.29 -6.66
C LYS A 105 18.15 28.15 -5.39
N ASN A 106 17.94 27.47 -4.26
CA ASN A 106 18.29 27.82 -2.86
C ASN A 106 17.01 27.82 -1.98
N SER A 107 16.98 27.19 -0.81
CA SER A 107 18.05 26.92 0.17
C SER A 107 17.61 25.84 1.17
N ASN A 108 18.07 24.60 1.04
CA ASN A 108 18.99 24.03 2.04
C ASN A 108 19.80 22.85 1.50
N SER A 109 20.09 22.83 0.20
CA SER A 109 21.23 22.03 -0.29
C SER A 109 22.53 22.71 0.15
N GLN A 110 22.86 22.63 1.44
CA GLN A 110 24.23 22.26 1.79
C GLN A 110 24.55 21.12 0.84
N LYS A 111 25.40 21.36 -0.17
CA LYS A 111 25.91 20.30 -1.03
C LYS A 111 26.58 19.34 -0.07
N SER A 112 25.81 18.36 0.40
CA SER A 112 26.28 17.52 1.46
C SER A 112 27.48 16.81 0.87
N SER A 113 28.62 16.85 1.55
CA SER A 113 29.83 16.09 1.17
C SER A 113 29.59 14.57 1.17
N LYS A 114 28.33 14.15 1.25
CA LYS A 114 27.90 12.79 1.41
C LYS A 114 27.80 12.15 0.01
N PRO A 115 28.12 10.85 -0.10
CA PRO A 115 27.98 10.11 -1.34
C PRO A 115 26.55 10.18 -1.90
N PRO A 116 26.37 10.04 -3.22
CA PRO A 116 25.05 10.05 -3.85
C PRO A 116 24.11 9.00 -3.27
N ASP A 117 24.64 7.83 -2.89
CA ASP A 117 23.84 6.76 -2.27
C ASP A 117 23.29 7.17 -0.90
N HIS A 118 24.07 7.91 -0.11
CA HIS A 118 23.58 8.47 1.15
C HIS A 118 22.47 9.47 0.87
N GLN A 119 22.63 10.34 -0.13
CA GLN A 119 21.58 11.29 -0.46
C GLN A 119 20.30 10.54 -0.86
N ALA A 120 20.38 9.55 -1.75
CA ALA A 120 19.23 8.78 -2.21
C ALA A 120 18.46 8.01 -1.12
N LEU A 121 19.14 7.59 -0.04
CA LEU A 121 18.54 6.86 1.08
C LEU A 121 17.92 7.76 2.14
N PHE A 122 18.55 8.92 2.39
CA PHE A 122 18.18 9.83 3.49
C PHE A 122 17.53 11.12 2.98
N ASP A 123 17.11 11.15 1.72
CA ASP A 123 16.32 12.24 1.17
C ASP A 123 14.88 12.18 1.69
N GLY A 124 14.36 13.34 2.10
CA GLY A 124 13.00 13.49 2.60
C GLY A 124 12.76 13.03 4.05
N ASN A 125 11.55 12.54 4.32
CA ASN A 125 11.14 12.10 5.66
C ASN A 125 11.86 10.81 6.12
N VAL A 126 12.83 10.94 7.02
CA VAL A 126 13.64 9.83 7.57
C VAL A 126 13.06 9.21 8.85
N ASP A 127 11.84 9.56 9.27
CA ASP A 127 11.20 8.89 10.40
C ASP A 127 11.00 7.39 10.09
N ASP A 128 11.31 6.56 11.08
CA ASP A 128 11.38 5.11 10.99
C ASP A 128 10.30 4.44 11.86
N LYS A 129 9.32 5.20 12.35
CA LYS A 129 8.23 4.67 13.17
C LYS A 129 6.89 4.76 12.45
N PHE A 130 6.60 3.79 11.59
CA PHE A 130 5.35 3.77 10.84
C PHE A 130 4.82 2.36 10.60
N MET A 131 3.51 2.26 10.48
CA MET A 131 2.81 1.05 10.04
C MET A 131 1.48 1.44 9.39
N ILE A 132 1.24 0.94 8.17
CA ILE A 132 0.05 1.23 7.38
C ILE A 132 -0.55 -0.07 6.85
N GLY A 133 -1.84 -0.24 7.08
CA GLY A 133 -2.64 -1.25 6.39
C GLY A 133 -3.19 -0.70 5.08
N ILE A 134 -2.98 -1.43 3.99
CA ILE A 134 -3.51 -1.13 2.66
C ILE A 134 -4.52 -2.20 2.30
N LYS A 135 -5.73 -1.76 2.00
CA LYS A 135 -6.83 -2.61 1.54
C LYS A 135 -7.15 -2.28 0.09
N PHE A 136 -7.15 -3.31 -0.75
CA PHE A 136 -7.67 -3.20 -2.10
C PHE A 136 -9.16 -3.56 -2.08
N THR A 137 -9.98 -2.80 -2.78
CA THR A 137 -11.37 -3.14 -3.09
C THR A 137 -11.52 -3.21 -4.61
N ARG A 138 -12.71 -3.60 -5.11
CA ARG A 138 -12.95 -3.68 -6.55
C ARG A 138 -12.77 -2.35 -7.29
N LYS A 139 -12.89 -1.21 -6.60
CA LYS A 139 -12.82 0.12 -7.22
C LYS A 139 -11.94 1.11 -6.45
N SER A 140 -11.59 0.82 -5.21
CA SER A 140 -10.80 1.73 -4.39
C SER A 140 -9.60 1.06 -3.75
N ILE A 141 -8.57 1.85 -3.49
CA ILE A 141 -7.44 1.53 -2.63
C ILE A 141 -7.65 2.33 -1.34
N LYS A 142 -7.78 1.65 -0.21
CA LYS A 142 -7.94 2.30 1.09
C LYS A 142 -6.64 2.23 1.86
N LEU A 143 -6.00 3.39 2.02
CA LEU A 143 -4.84 3.57 2.90
C LEU A 143 -5.34 3.67 4.35
N PHE A 144 -4.50 3.27 5.31
CA PHE A 144 -4.82 3.26 6.75
C PHE A 144 -6.03 2.38 7.12
N SER A 145 -6.16 1.22 6.47
CA SER A 145 -7.12 0.20 6.90
C SER A 145 -6.62 -0.53 8.14
N ASP A 146 -7.55 -1.08 8.93
CA ASP A 146 -7.21 -1.96 10.06
C ASP A 146 -6.42 -3.18 9.56
N PHE A 147 -5.43 -3.61 10.34
CA PHE A 147 -4.46 -4.63 9.92
C PHE A 147 -5.15 -5.95 9.61
N TYR A 148 -6.06 -6.43 10.46
CA TYR A 148 -6.78 -7.68 10.22
C TYR A 148 -7.64 -7.67 8.95
N SER A 149 -8.05 -6.47 8.52
CA SER A 149 -8.86 -6.26 7.32
C SER A 149 -8.05 -5.87 6.08
N SER A 150 -6.73 -5.68 6.21
CA SER A 150 -5.86 -5.22 5.14
C SER A 150 -5.42 -6.38 4.24
N ASP A 151 -5.02 -6.07 3.02
CA ASP A 151 -4.45 -7.05 2.08
C ASP A 151 -2.91 -7.02 2.13
N LEU A 152 -2.37 -5.83 2.32
CA LEU A 152 -0.95 -5.51 2.38
C LEU A 152 -0.67 -4.66 3.62
N ILE A 153 0.39 -4.98 4.35
CA ILE A 153 0.90 -4.14 5.44
C ILE A 153 2.25 -3.58 4.99
N VAL A 154 2.44 -2.26 5.14
CA VAL A 154 3.71 -1.58 4.94
C VAL A 154 4.14 -1.03 6.29
N ALA A 155 5.28 -1.49 6.80
CA ALA A 155 5.74 -1.14 8.14
C ALA A 155 7.24 -0.90 8.18
N SER A 156 7.69 -0.20 9.22
CA SER A 156 9.10 -0.20 9.57
C SER A 156 9.43 -1.40 10.46
N PRO A 157 10.67 -1.92 10.41
CA PRO A 157 11.11 -2.98 11.31
C PRO A 157 10.95 -2.63 12.79
N LEU A 158 11.12 -1.35 13.16
CA LEU A 158 11.01 -0.88 14.54
C LEU A 158 9.56 -0.79 15.02
N ALA A 159 8.60 -0.52 14.13
CA ALA A 159 7.19 -0.45 14.49
C ALA A 159 6.60 -1.82 14.89
N LEU A 160 7.25 -2.93 14.51
CA LEU A 160 6.79 -4.29 14.83
C LEU A 160 7.27 -4.83 16.17
N LEU A 161 8.26 -4.18 16.79
CA LEU A 161 8.85 -4.63 18.06
C LEU A 161 8.07 -4.17 19.29
N LYS A 162 6.83 -3.69 19.11
CA LYS A 162 6.07 -2.99 20.15
C LYS A 162 4.68 -3.56 20.35
#